data_AF-A0A1S8ITE8-F1
#
_entry.id   AF-A0A1S8ITE8-F1
#
_cell.length_a   1.000
_cell.length_b   1.000
_cell.length_c   1.000
_cell.angle_alpha   90.00
_cell.angle_beta   90.00
_cell.angle_gamma   90.00
#
_symmetry.space_group_name_H-M   'P 1'
#
loop_
_entity.id
_entity.type
_entity.pdbx_description
1 polymer ?
#
loop_
_entity_poly.entity_id
_entity_poly.type
_entity_poly.pdbx_seq_one_letter_code
_entity_poly.pdbx_strand_id
1 'polypeptide(L)'
;KPQLMVITVEQVPENETIESFTNQIGNKLGIGNKLYNNGVIYLVAVKDRQARLEVGYGLEEIIPDSLTDEITDSTVKDFYKLKD
;
A
#
# COMPACT_ATOMS: atom_id res chain seq x y z
N LYS A 1 -16.88 -9.28 0.94
CA LYS A 1 -16.65 -8.18 1.91
C LYS A 1 -15.26 -7.63 1.64
N PRO A 2 -15.07 -6.31 1.63
CA PRO A 2 -13.75 -5.72 1.50
C PRO A 2 -12.81 -6.16 2.62
N GLN A 3 -11.51 -6.19 2.34
CA GLN A 3 -10.47 -6.55 3.31
C GLN A 3 -9.34 -5.51 3.28
N LEU A 4 -8.82 -5.16 4.45
CA LEU A 4 -7.67 -4.28 4.62
C LEU A 4 -6.53 -5.06 5.30
N MET A 5 -5.32 -4.95 4.77
CA MET A 5 -4.09 -5.39 5.44
C MET A 5 -3.12 -4.22 5.58
N VAL A 6 -2.47 -4.14 6.73
CA VAL A 6 -1.35 -3.23 6.98
C VAL A 6 -0.10 -4.07 7.12
N ILE A 7 0.92 -3.77 6.34
CA ILE A 7 2.17 -4.54 6.30
C ILE A 7 3.34 -3.59 6.50
N THR A 8 4.17 -3.90 7.49
CA THR A 8 5.42 -3.17 7.75
C THR A 8 6.59 -4.06 7.37
N VAL A 9 7.52 -3.53 6.57
CA VAL A 9 8.78 -4.18 6.23
C VAL A 9 9.95 -3.26 6.59
N GLU A 10 11.14 -3.83 6.76
CA GLU A 10 12.33 -3.00 6.96
C GLU A 10 12.64 -2.15 5.73
N GLN A 11 12.65 -2.77 4.54
CA GLN A 11 12.95 -2.16 3.25
C GLN A 11 12.32 -2.97 2.12
N VAL A 12 12.11 -2.34 0.97
CA VAL A 12 11.73 -2.96 -0.30
C VAL A 12 12.95 -3.72 -0.86
N PRO A 13 12.77 -4.88 -1.52
CA PRO A 13 13.88 -5.54 -2.23
C PRO A 13 14.58 -4.60 -3.22
N GLU A 14 15.92 -4.64 -3.27
CA GLU A 14 16.74 -3.65 -4.01
C GLU A 14 16.40 -3.53 -5.50
N ASN A 15 15.84 -4.59 -6.08
CA ASN A 15 15.52 -4.73 -7.49
C ASN A 15 14.00 -4.74 -7.76
N GLU A 16 13.23 -4.15 -6.84
CA GLU A 16 11.77 -3.94 -6.97
C GLU A 16 11.39 -2.50 -6.63
N THR A 17 10.21 -2.07 -7.10
CA THR A 17 9.58 -0.83 -6.63
C THR A 17 8.62 -1.15 -5.50
N ILE A 18 8.32 -0.16 -4.65
CA ILE A 18 7.31 -0.36 -3.60
C ILE A 18 5.95 -0.75 -4.18
N GLU A 19 5.61 -0.25 -5.37
CA GLU A 19 4.40 -0.60 -6.11
C GLU A 19 4.38 -2.09 -6.50
N SER A 20 5.42 -2.54 -7.23
CA SER A 20 5.49 -3.94 -7.68
C SER A 20 5.51 -4.91 -6.49
N PHE A 21 6.23 -4.54 -5.43
CA PHE A 21 6.35 -5.33 -4.23
C PHE A 21 5.03 -5.42 -3.46
N THR A 22 4.33 -4.30 -3.30
CA THR A 22 3.03 -4.24 -2.62
C THR A 22 1.97 -5.07 -3.37
N ASN A 23 1.92 -4.95 -4.70
CA ASN A 23 1.01 -5.72 -5.54
C ASN A 23 1.28 -7.24 -5.45
N GLN A 24 2.56 -7.64 -5.52
CA GLN A 24 2.96 -9.05 -5.37
C GLN A 24 2.59 -9.63 -4.01
N ILE A 25 2.83 -8.89 -2.91
CA ILE A 25 2.46 -9.33 -1.56
C ILE A 25 0.95 -9.49 -1.44
N GLY A 26 0.17 -8.50 -1.90
CA GLY A 26 -1.30 -8.56 -1.87
C GLY A 26 -1.83 -9.81 -2.59
N ASN A 27 -1.31 -10.09 -3.78
CA ASN A 27 -1.66 -11.28 -4.55
C ASN A 27 -1.24 -12.59 -3.86
N LYS A 28 -0.03 -12.65 -3.32
CA LYS A 28 0.50 -13.83 -2.62
C LYS A 28 -0.29 -14.15 -1.35
N LEU A 29 -0.69 -13.13 -0.59
CA LEU A 29 -1.50 -13.29 0.63
C LEU A 29 -2.99 -13.49 0.33
N GLY A 30 -3.43 -13.26 -0.91
CA GLY A 30 -4.80 -13.48 -1.34
C GLY A 30 -5.79 -12.53 -0.66
N ILE A 31 -5.42 -11.27 -0.48
CA ILE A 31 -6.30 -10.27 0.13
C ILE A 31 -7.52 -9.98 -0.75
N GLY A 32 -8.67 -9.84 -0.09
CA GLY A 32 -9.94 -9.54 -0.73
C GLY A 32 -10.59 -10.78 -1.34
N ASN A 33 -11.64 -10.54 -2.11
CA ASN A 33 -12.31 -11.59 -2.87
C ASN A 33 -11.90 -11.52 -4.35
N LYS A 34 -11.51 -12.66 -4.93
CA LYS A 34 -11.05 -12.75 -6.33
C LYS A 34 -12.08 -12.29 -7.38
N LEU A 35 -13.37 -12.47 -7.12
CA LEU A 35 -14.43 -12.04 -8.04
C LEU A 35 -14.66 -10.53 -7.95
N TYR A 36 -14.55 -9.97 -6.76
CA TYR A 36 -14.89 -8.58 -6.49
C TYR A 36 -13.68 -7.63 -6.42
N ASN A 37 -12.45 -8.14 -6.45
CA ASN A 37 -11.20 -7.37 -6.38
C ASN A 37 -11.23 -6.25 -5.33
N ASN A 38 -11.62 -6.60 -4.09
CA ASN A 38 -11.89 -5.65 -3.02
C ASN A 38 -10.93 -5.76 -1.84
N GLY A 39 -9.65 -6.05 -2.12
CA GLY A 39 -8.57 -5.96 -1.17
C GLY A 39 -7.95 -4.56 -1.16
N VAL A 40 -7.50 -4.10 0.00
CA VAL A 40 -6.70 -2.89 0.17
C VAL A 40 -5.48 -3.26 1.00
N ILE A 41 -4.29 -2.92 0.52
CA ILE A 41 -3.04 -3.16 1.25
C ILE A 41 -2.34 -1.83 1.45
N TYR A 42 -1.96 -1.57 2.69
CA TYR A 42 -1.13 -0.43 3.07
C TYR A 42 0.23 -0.94 3.52
N LEU A 43 1.24 -0.74 2.68
CA LEU A 43 2.61 -1.19 2.93
C LEU A 43 3.47 -0.01 3.37
N VAL A 44 4.28 -0.23 4.40
CA VAL A 44 5.19 0.75 5.00
C VAL A 44 6.61 0.16 5.04
N ALA A 45 7.54 0.75 4.29
CA ALA A 45 8.95 0.38 4.26
C ALA A 45 9.78 1.40 5.06
N VAL A 46 10.14 1.02 6.29
CA VAL A 46 10.59 1.98 7.31
C VAL A 46 11.95 2.61 6.99
N LYS A 47 12.95 1.81 6.57
CA LYS A 47 14.29 2.34 6.25
C LYS A 47 14.27 3.17 4.97
N ASP A 48 13.45 2.78 4.00
CA ASP A 48 13.31 3.48 2.73
C ASP A 48 12.50 4.76 2.85
N ARG A 49 11.74 4.91 3.95
CA ARG A 49 10.81 6.03 4.18
C ARG A 49 9.77 6.12 3.08
N GLN A 50 9.34 4.96 2.60
CA GLN A 50 8.32 4.83 1.57
C GLN A 50 7.08 4.17 2.16
N ALA A 51 5.92 4.56 1.66
CA ALA A 51 4.66 3.92 1.93
C ALA A 51 3.89 3.76 0.62
N ARG A 52 2.95 2.83 0.57
CA ARG A 52 2.07 2.63 -0.57
C ARG A 52 0.71 2.12 -0.09
N LEU A 53 -0.35 2.75 -0.57
CA LEU A 53 -1.71 2.22 -0.47
C LEU A 53 -2.12 1.67 -1.83
N GLU A 54 -2.25 0.35 -1.94
CA GLU A 54 -2.75 -0.31 -3.14
C GLU A 54 -4.21 -0.70 -2.92
N VAL A 55 -5.07 -0.37 -3.89
CA VAL A 55 -6.51 -0.60 -3.86
C VAL A 55 -6.86 -1.53 -5.01
N GLY A 56 -7.62 -2.59 -4.71
CA GLY A 56 -8.14 -3.47 -5.76
C GLY A 56 -9.20 -2.78 -6.62
N TYR A 57 -9.21 -3.11 -7.91
CA TYR A 57 -10.07 -2.50 -8.93
C TYR A 57 -11.56 -2.36 -8.54
N GLY A 58 -12.11 -3.32 -7.80
CA GLY A 58 -13.51 -3.27 -7.38
C GLY A 58 -13.84 -2.23 -6.31
N LEU A 59 -12.86 -1.45 -5.87
CA LEU A 59 -13.01 -0.37 -4.91
C LEU A 59 -12.63 1.01 -5.47
N GLU A 60 -12.16 1.13 -6.72
CA GLU A 60 -11.67 2.40 -7.29
C GLU A 60 -12.74 3.50 -7.34
N GLU A 61 -14.01 3.14 -7.56
CA GLU A 61 -15.12 4.10 -7.52
C GLU A 61 -15.35 4.70 -6.12
N ILE A 62 -14.94 3.98 -5.06
CA ILE A 62 -15.15 4.36 -3.66
C ILE A 62 -13.88 4.99 -3.08
N ILE A 63 -12.71 4.48 -3.49
CA ILE A 63 -11.39 4.90 -3.05
C ILE A 63 -10.61 5.29 -4.31
N PRO A 64 -10.74 6.53 -4.78
CA PRO A 64 -10.09 7.00 -5.99
C PRO A 64 -8.59 7.21 -5.77
N ASP A 65 -7.82 7.19 -6.86
CA ASP A 65 -6.36 7.35 -6.84
C ASP A 65 -5.91 8.60 -6.06
N SER A 66 -6.60 9.73 -6.21
CA SER A 66 -6.27 10.97 -5.51
C SER A 66 -6.27 10.84 -3.99
N LEU A 67 -7.17 10.03 -3.43
CA LEU A 67 -7.21 9.75 -2.00
C LEU A 67 -6.04 8.83 -1.60
N THR A 68 -5.68 7.87 -2.45
CA THR A 68 -4.54 6.97 -2.19
C THR A 68 -3.21 7.71 -2.19
N ASP A 69 -3.06 8.69 -3.08
CA ASP A 69 -1.88 9.55 -3.17
C ASP A 69 -1.78 10.46 -1.94
N GLU A 70 -2.88 11.07 -1.51
CA GLU A 70 -2.91 11.92 -0.32
C GLU A 70 -2.47 11.16 0.96
N ILE A 71 -2.99 9.95 1.16
CA ILE A 71 -2.63 9.10 2.31
C ILE A 71 -1.14 8.73 2.26
N THR A 72 -0.65 8.36 1.07
CA THR A 72 0.75 7.98 0.86
C THR A 72 1.68 9.17 1.14
N ASP A 73 1.37 10.33 0.59
CA ASP A 73 2.13 11.58 0.79
C ASP A 73 2.16 12.03 2.24
N SER A 74 1.05 11.94 2.96
CA SER A 74 1.00 12.29 4.38
C SER A 74 1.95 11.40 5.19
N THR A 75 1.96 10.11 4.91
CA THR A 75 2.84 9.14 5.58
C THR A 75 4.31 9.47 5.33
N VAL A 76 4.66 9.75 4.07
CA VAL A 76 6.02 10.10 3.69
C VAL A 76 6.46 11.38 4.38
N LYS A 77 5.59 12.40 4.46
CA LYS A 77 5.86 13.62 5.24
C LYS A 77 6.12 13.34 6.71
N ASP A 78 5.37 12.42 7.32
CA ASP A 78 5.55 12.07 8.73
C ASP A 78 6.88 11.36 8.99
N PHE A 79 7.38 10.54 8.06
CA PHE A 79 8.74 10.00 8.16
C PHE A 79 9.78 11.11 8.27
N TYR A 80 9.64 12.19 7.52
CA TYR A 80 10.57 13.32 7.58
C TYR A 80 10.48 14.07 8.91
N LYS A 81 9.27 14.28 9.45
CA LYS A 81 9.08 14.92 10.77
C LYS A 81 9.71 14.14 11.93
N LEU A 82 9.70 12.80 11.88
CA LEU A 82 10.27 11.95 12.94
C LEU A 82 11.81 12.00 13.02
N LYS A 83 12.47 12.65 12.06
CA LYS A 83 13.93 12.80 12.04
C LYS A 83 14.40 14.11 12.67
N ASP A 84 13.48 15.04 12.95
CA ASP A 84 13.70 16.32 13.60
C ASP A 84 13.26 16.27 15.08
#